data_AF-A0A914DQK3-F1
#
_entry.id   AF-A0A914DQK3-F1
#
_cell.length_a   1.000
_cell.length_b   1.000
_cell.length_c   1.000
_cell.angle_alpha   90.00
_cell.angle_beta   90.00
_cell.angle_gamma   90.00
#
_symmetry.space_group_name_H-M   'P 1'
#
loop_
_entity.id
_entity.type
_entity.pdbx_description
1 polymer ?
#
loop_
_entity_poly.entity_id
_entity_poly.type
_entity_poly.pdbx_seq_one_letter_code
_entity_poly.pdbx_strand_id
1 'polypeptide(L)' 'MEYTGDDGESGCNPGTWIWSNGDNSNYTNWASGYPQDTEGCTEAVIATLSANNGQWQNNIWADSEACFICQVYLPMRIV' A
#
# COMPACT_ATOMS: atom_id res chain seq x y z
N MET A 1 0.56 -2.97 -1.60
CA MET A 1 0.17 -1.64 -2.11
C MET A 1 0.91 -0.62 -1.27
N GLU A 2 1.54 0.33 -1.93
CA GLU A 2 2.47 1.30 -1.34
C GLU A 2 1.94 2.70 -1.61
N TYR A 3 2.20 3.63 -0.69
CA TYR A 3 1.82 5.03 -0.81
C TYR A 3 2.99 5.85 -1.36
N THR A 4 2.74 6.64 -2.40
CA THR A 4 3.73 7.57 -2.96
C THR A 4 3.50 8.97 -2.40
N GLY A 5 3.97 9.24 -1.18
CA GLY A 5 4.08 10.60 -0.63
C GLY A 5 5.37 11.28 -1.14
N ASP A 6 5.31 12.59 -1.36
CA ASP A 6 6.06 13.29 -2.41
C ASP A 6 7.60 13.37 -2.35
N ASP A 7 8.13 13.60 -3.54
CA ASP A 7 9.50 13.69 -4.05
C ASP A 7 10.32 14.93 -3.64
N GLY A 8 10.06 15.49 -2.46
CA GLY A 8 10.94 16.48 -1.82
C GLY A 8 10.65 17.95 -2.12
N GLU A 9 9.46 18.30 -2.63
CA GLU A 9 8.95 19.68 -2.54
C GLU A 9 8.05 19.88 -1.32
N SER A 10 8.12 21.08 -0.74
CA SER A 10 7.69 21.42 0.62
C SER A 10 6.17 21.52 0.83
N GLY A 11 5.37 20.62 0.23
CA GLY A 11 3.93 20.50 0.47
C GLY A 11 3.50 19.04 0.37
N CYS A 12 2.69 18.55 1.31
CA CYS A 12 2.09 17.21 1.21
C CYS A 12 1.05 17.24 0.08
N ASN A 13 1.50 16.98 -1.15
CA ASN A 13 0.56 16.61 -2.20
C ASN A 13 -0.11 15.30 -1.78
N PRO A 14 -1.44 15.14 -1.99
CA PRO A 14 -2.11 13.88 -1.71
C PRO A 14 -1.47 12.80 -2.58
N GLY A 15 -0.58 12.02 -1.97
CA GLY A 15 0.03 10.87 -2.60
C GLY A 15 -1.03 9.87 -3.06
N THR A 16 -0.69 9.08 -4.07
CA THR A 16 -1.60 8.04 -4.59
C THR A 16 -1.15 6.66 -4.10
N TRP A 17 -2.09 5.73 -4.03
CA TRP A 17 -1.82 4.33 -3.75
C TRP A 17 -1.49 3.57 -5.03
N ILE A 18 -0.36 2.87 -5.03
CA ILE A 18 0.11 2.07 -6.17
C ILE A 18 0.35 0.62 -5.76
N TRP A 19 0.14 -0.31 -6.69
CA TRP A 19 0.54 -1.70 -6.45
C TRP A 19 2.06 -1.84 -6.51
N SER A 20 2.63 -2.60 -5.58
CA SER A 20 4.08 -2.75 -5.42
C SER A 20 4.75 -3.50 -6.58
N ASN A 21 3.98 -4.24 -7.38
CA ASN A 21 4.42 -4.87 -8.62
C ASN A 21 4.31 -3.93 -9.84
N GLY A 22 3.86 -2.69 -9.66
CA GLY A 22 3.62 -1.72 -10.73
C GLY A 22 2.34 -1.96 -11.54
N ASP A 23 1.45 -2.84 -11.08
CA ASP A 23 0.15 -3.06 -11.72
C ASP A 23 -0.71 -1.79 -11.64
N ASN A 24 -1.46 -1.51 -12.71
CA ASN A 24 -2.30 -0.31 -12.85
C ASN A 24 -3.76 -0.53 -12.41
N SER A 25 -3.99 -1.61 -11.66
CA SER A 25 -5.32 -1.96 -11.16
C SER A 25 -5.88 -0.91 -10.20
N ASN A 26 -7.14 -0.53 -10.41
CA ASN A 26 -7.91 0.37 -9.54
C ASN A 26 -8.66 -0.38 -8.42
N TYR A 27 -8.42 -1.68 -8.25
CA TYR A 27 -9.07 -2.46 -7.21
C TYR A 27 -8.67 -1.96 -5.83
N THR A 28 -9.67 -1.74 -4.98
CA THR A 28 -9.46 -1.42 -3.57
C THR A 28 -10.37 -2.26 -2.68
N ASN A 29 -9.88 -2.60 -1.48
CA ASN A 29 -10.66 -3.27 -0.44
C ASN A 29 -10.49 -2.59 0.92
N TRP A 30 -10.52 -1.26 0.93
CA TRP A 30 -10.36 -0.47 2.14
C TRP A 30 -11.43 -0.78 3.18
N ALA A 31 -11.03 -0.83 4.44
CA ALA A 31 -11.97 -0.79 5.55
C ALA A 31 -12.69 0.57 5.57
N SER A 32 -13.87 0.62 6.18
CA SER A 32 -14.60 1.88 6.34
C SER A 32 -13.75 2.90 7.10
N GLY A 33 -13.62 4.11 6.57
CA GLY A 33 -12.78 5.17 7.14
C GLY A 33 -11.30 5.09 6.75
N TYR A 34 -10.93 4.23 5.80
CA TYR A 34 -9.58 4.13 5.24
C TYR A 34 -9.57 4.39 3.71
N PRO A 35 -8.45 4.84 3.13
CA PRO A 35 -7.22 5.24 3.82
C PRO A 35 -7.43 6.52 4.64
N GLN A 36 -6.73 6.61 5.77
CA GLN A 36 -6.67 7.81 6.60
C GLN A 36 -5.50 8.69 6.16
N ASP A 37 -5.68 10.01 6.24
CA ASP A 37 -4.59 10.95 6.00
C ASP A 37 -3.49 10.73 7.04
N THR A 38 -2.27 10.52 6.57
CA THR A 38 -1.10 10.33 7.44
C THR A 38 -0.42 11.69 7.60
N GLU A 39 -0.44 12.24 8.82
CA GLU A 39 0.29 13.46 9.13
C GLU A 39 1.80 13.19 9.05
N GLY A 40 2.47 13.71 8.02
CA GLY A 40 3.91 13.56 7.84
C GLY A 40 4.24 12.73 6.60
N CYS A 41 4.72 13.41 5.56
CA CYS A 41 5.11 12.81 4.28
C CYS A 41 6.51 12.12 4.35
N THR A 42 6.99 11.79 5.56
CA THR A 42 8.38 11.34 5.80
C THR A 42 8.53 9.85 6.08
N GLU A 43 7.43 9.11 6.20
CA GLU A 43 7.43 7.68 6.53
C GLU A 43 6.78 6.88 5.41
N ALA A 44 7.38 5.74 5.06
CA ALA A 44 6.78 4.84 4.08
C ALA A 44 5.44 4.34 4.62
N VAL A 45 4.37 4.45 3.85
CA VAL A 45 3.03 3.98 4.26
C VAL A 45 2.63 2.79 3.40
N ILE A 46 2.22 1.71 4.04
CA ILE A 46 1.78 0.47 3.37
C ILE A 46 0.33 0.14 3.72
N ALA A 47 -0.35 -0.54 2.80
CA ALA A 47 -1.64 -1.16 3.09
C ALA A 47 -1.42 -2.50 3.80
N THR A 48 -2.01 -2.66 4.97
CA THR A 48 -1.99 -3.91 5.76
C THR A 48 -3.35 -4.59 5.72
N LEU A 49 -3.36 -5.92 5.79
CA LEU A 49 -4.59 -6.71 5.81
C LEU A 49 -5.08 -6.93 7.23
N SER A 50 -6.36 -6.61 7.48
CA SER A 50 -7.07 -7.04 8.68
C SER A 50 -7.27 -8.56 8.67
N ALA A 51 -6.75 -9.25 9.69
CA ALA A 51 -6.93 -10.69 9.85
C ALA A 51 -8.40 -11.12 10.03
N ASN A 52 -9.28 -10.20 10.42
CA ASN A 52 -10.68 -10.50 10.73
C ASN A 52 -11.56 -10.61 9.47
N ASN A 53 -11.27 -9.80 8.44
CA ASN A 53 -12.15 -9.67 7.28
C ASN A 53 -11.42 -9.38 5.95
N GLY A 54 -10.09 -9.35 5.93
CA GLY A 54 -9.28 -9.11 4.74
C GLY A 54 -9.36 -7.69 4.18
N GLN A 55 -10.04 -6.77 4.87
CA GLN A 55 -10.08 -5.35 4.50
C GLN A 55 -8.76 -4.64 4.84
N TRP A 56 -8.46 -3.59 4.11
CA TRP A 56 -7.17 -2.91 4.19
C TRP A 56 -7.21 -1.69 5.08
N GLN A 57 -6.10 -1.43 5.76
CA GLN A 57 -5.84 -0.23 6.55
C GLN A 57 -4.45 0.28 6.21
N ASN A 58 -4.28 1.59 6.08
CA ASN A 58 -2.95 2.17 5.95
C ASN A 58 -2.31 2.31 7.33
N ASN A 59 -1.06 1.87 7.44
CA ASN A 59 -0.29 1.94 8.67
C ASN A 59 0.97 2.79 8.43
N ILE A 60 1.21 3.73 9.33
CA ILE A 60 2.31 4.69 9.28
C ILE A 60 3.63 4.05 9.75
N TRP A 61 3.57 2.93 10.49
CA TRP A 61 4.76 2.26 11.06
C TRP A 61 5.38 1.22 10.12
N ALA A 62 5.76 1.59 8.89
CA ALA A 62 6.44 0.67 7.96
C ALA A 62 7.84 0.20 8.42
N ASP A 63 8.33 0.75 9.53
CA ASP A 63 9.55 0.41 10.25
C ASP A 63 9.35 -0.67 11.34
N SER A 64 8.12 -1.16 11.54
CA SER A 64 7.85 -2.33 12.39
C SER A 64 7.93 -3.65 11.62
N GLU A 65 8.52 -4.70 12.23
CA GLU A 65 8.57 -6.04 11.64
C GLU A 65 7.15 -6.59 11.42
N ALA A 66 6.73 -6.70 10.15
CA ALA A 66 5.41 -7.18 9.78
C ALA A 66 5.49 -8.40 8.84
N CYS A 67 4.53 -9.31 8.98
CA CYS A 67 4.32 -10.38 8.01
C CYS A 67 3.84 -9.80 6.66
N PHE A 68 4.34 -10.35 5.56
CA PHE A 68 3.96 -9.94 4.21
C PHE A 68 3.60 -11.14 3.33
N ILE A 69 2.87 -10.85 2.25
CA ILE A 69 2.48 -11.84 1.24
C ILE A 69 3.21 -11.50 -0.05
N CYS A 70 3.91 -12.49 -0.63
CA CYS A 70 4.54 -12.35 -1.94
C CYS A 70 3.63 -12.84 -3.06
N GLN A 71 3.68 -12.15 -4.19
CA GLN A 71 3.13 -12.63 -5.45
C GLN A 71 4.29 -12.93 -6.40
N VAL A 72 4.21 -14.07 -7.10
CA VAL A 72 5.16 -14.45 -8.16
C VAL A 72 4.41 -14.79 -9.44
N TYR A 73 4.95 -14.36 -10.57
CA TYR A 73 4.44 -14.74 -11.88
C TYR A 73 5.12 -16.02 -12.34
N LEU A 74 4.34 -17.08 -12.48
CA LEU A 74 4.83 -18.31 -13.08
C LEU A 74 4.83 -18.16 -14.61
N PRO A 75 5.92 -18.51 -15.31
CA PRO A 75 5.91 -18.51 -16.75
C PRO A 75 4.87 -19.53 -17.25
N MET A 76 4.10 -19.17 -18.27
CA MET A 76 3.19 -20.13 -18.92
C MET A 76 4.00 -21.31 -19.43
N ARG A 77 3.69 -22.51 -18.91
CA ARG A 77 4.30 -23.75 -19.37
C ARG A 77 3.59 -24.17 -20.66
N ILE A 78 4.17 -23.82 -21.80
CA ILE A 78 3.72 -24.33 -23.10
C ILE A 78 4.10 -25.80 -23.14
N VAL A 79 3.09 -26.68 -23.14
CA VAL A 79 3.23 -28.11 -23.41
C VAL A 79 3.14 -28.37 -24.90
#